data_AF-A0A7C9D2S1-F1
#
_entry.id   AF-A0A7C9D2S1-F1
#
_cell.length_a   1.000
_cell.length_b   1.000
_cell.length_c   1.000
_cell.angle_alpha   90.00
_cell.angle_beta   90.00
_cell.angle_gamma   90.00
#
_symmetry.space_group_name_H-M   'P 1'
#
loop_
_entity.id
_entity.type
_entity.pdbx_description
1 polymer ?
#
loop_
_entity_poly.entity_id
_entity_poly.type
_entity_poly.pdbx_seq_one_letter_code
_entity_poly.pdbx_strand_id
1 'polypeptide(L)'
;PLFTSDLQVPTKETMLPRELLLVLPILSPFIISATGVNTLSILEKPTFEAVYQFGDSISDTGNKVRQIPYCKCGRPPYGQTFFHHPTGRCSDGLLIIDFFAQALNLPFLDPYLD
;
A
#
# COMPACT_ATOMS: atom_id res chain seq x y z
N PRO A 1 -69.33 -2.46 39.12
CA PRO A 1 -68.19 -2.08 40.01
C PRO A 1 -66.91 -2.81 39.57
N LEU A 2 -66.07 -2.14 38.76
CA LEU A 2 -64.66 -1.79 39.04
C LEU A 2 -63.77 -3.00 39.43
N PHE A 3 -62.97 -3.59 38.53
CA PHE A 3 -61.69 -3.13 37.94
C PHE A 3 -60.53 -3.04 38.95
N THR A 4 -59.55 -3.96 38.81
CA THR A 4 -58.07 -3.76 38.76
C THR A 4 -57.42 -5.14 38.52
N SER A 5 -56.95 -5.50 37.32
CA SER A 5 -55.62 -5.23 36.72
C SER A 5 -54.47 -5.91 37.49
N ASP A 6 -53.96 -7.04 37.00
CA ASP A 6 -52.75 -7.14 36.14
C ASP A 6 -51.49 -7.44 36.99
N LEU A 7 -50.73 -8.51 36.66
CA LEU A 7 -49.34 -8.38 36.16
C LEU A 7 -48.63 -9.75 35.96
N GLN A 8 -48.21 -9.93 34.71
CA GLN A 8 -46.92 -10.42 34.20
C GLN A 8 -46.26 -11.72 34.71
N VAL A 9 -46.25 -12.70 33.81
CA VAL A 9 -45.08 -13.36 33.17
C VAL A 9 -43.81 -13.52 34.03
N PRO A 10 -43.38 -14.77 34.34
CA PRO A 10 -42.02 -15.02 34.79
C PRO A 10 -41.11 -15.25 33.58
N THR A 11 -40.44 -14.22 33.09
CA THR A 11 -39.21 -14.43 32.31
C THR A 11 -38.12 -14.85 33.29
N LYS A 12 -37.80 -16.14 33.28
CA LYS A 12 -36.63 -16.68 33.97
C LYS A 12 -35.39 -16.23 33.18
N GLU A 13 -35.00 -14.98 33.35
CA GLU A 13 -33.69 -14.49 32.97
C GLU A 13 -32.68 -15.36 33.74
N THR A 14 -32.02 -16.29 33.06
CA THR A 14 -30.90 -17.04 33.62
C THR A 14 -29.74 -16.07 33.82
N MET A 15 -29.76 -15.37 34.96
CA MET A 15 -28.67 -14.55 35.46
C MET A 15 -27.43 -15.42 35.61
N LEU A 16 -26.53 -15.36 34.64
CA LEU A 16 -25.16 -15.83 34.80
C LEU A 16 -24.57 -15.15 36.05
N PRO A 17 -23.97 -15.90 36.98
CA PRO A 17 -23.46 -15.33 38.22
C PRO A 17 -22.39 -14.29 37.90
N ARG A 18 -22.48 -13.12 38.54
CA ARG A 18 -21.57 -11.97 38.32
C ARG A 18 -20.09 -12.33 38.50
N GLU A 19 -19.82 -13.33 39.32
CA GLU A 19 -18.48 -13.90 39.51
C GLU A 19 -17.91 -14.46 38.21
N LEU A 20 -18.73 -15.14 37.38
CA LEU A 20 -18.30 -15.65 36.08
C LEU A 20 -17.93 -14.53 35.11
N LEU A 21 -18.65 -13.40 35.15
CA LEU A 21 -18.40 -12.24 34.29
C LEU A 21 -17.03 -11.59 34.58
N LEU A 22 -16.58 -11.68 35.84
CA LEU A 22 -15.31 -11.12 36.32
C LEU A 22 -14.08 -11.98 35.96
N VAL A 23 -14.25 -13.28 35.69
CA VAL A 23 -13.14 -14.20 35.34
C VAL A 23 -12.79 -14.19 33.84
N LEU A 24 -13.75 -13.79 32.98
CA LEU A 24 -13.58 -13.74 31.53
C LEU A 24 -12.36 -12.92 31.04
N PRO A 25 -12.03 -11.73 31.60
CA PRO A 25 -10.87 -10.97 31.13
C PRO A 25 -9.52 -11.55 31.59
N ILE A 26 -9.49 -12.36 32.65
CA ILE A 26 -8.27 -12.91 33.25
C ILE A 26 -7.75 -14.13 32.45
N LEU A 27 -8.68 -14.88 31.83
CA LEU A 27 -8.36 -16.03 30.98
C LEU A 27 -8.03 -15.64 29.52
N SER A 28 -8.43 -14.44 29.09
CA SER A 28 -8.20 -13.89 27.74
C SER A 28 -6.74 -13.94 27.26
N PRO A 29 -5.73 -13.47 28.01
CA PRO A 29 -4.34 -13.51 27.53
C PRO A 29 -3.78 -14.94 27.43
N PHE A 30 -4.31 -15.87 28.23
CA PHE A 30 -3.85 -17.26 28.27
C PHE A 30 -4.34 -18.06 27.05
N ILE A 31 -5.56 -17.80 26.58
CA ILE A 31 -6.14 -18.40 25.37
C ILE A 31 -5.42 -17.89 24.11
N ILE A 32 -5.03 -16.61 24.07
CA ILE A 32 -4.31 -16.02 22.93
C ILE A 32 -2.90 -16.61 22.81
N SER A 33 -2.20 -16.84 23.93
CA SER A 33 -0.89 -17.49 23.92
C SER A 33 -0.96 -18.97 23.50
N ALA A 34 -2.03 -19.69 23.83
CA ALA A 34 -2.19 -21.11 23.53
C ALA A 34 -2.57 -21.39 22.07
N THR A 35 -3.13 -20.40 21.36
CA THR A 35 -3.58 -20.54 19.97
C THR A 35 -2.53 -20.13 18.94
N GLY A 36 -1.38 -19.59 19.36
CA GLY A 36 -0.29 -19.20 18.45
C GLY A 36 -0.67 -18.15 17.41
N VAL A 37 -1.83 -17.50 17.57
CA VAL A 37 -2.32 -16.50 16.63
C VAL A 37 -1.59 -15.19 16.93
N ASN A 38 -0.48 -14.98 16.22
CA ASN A 38 0.19 -13.69 16.20
C ASN A 38 -0.75 -12.69 15.50
N THR A 39 -1.41 -11.81 16.25
CA THR A 39 -2.18 -10.65 15.72
C THR A 39 -1.27 -9.56 15.14
N LEU A 40 -0.08 -9.92 14.65
CA LEU A 40 0.80 -9.05 13.88
C LEU A 40 0.52 -9.19 12.39
N SER A 41 -0.75 -9.14 11.98
CA SER A 41 -1.07 -8.59 10.66
C SER A 41 -0.85 -7.08 10.77
N ILE A 42 0.42 -6.68 10.90
CA ILE A 42 0.88 -5.32 10.66
C ILE A 42 0.29 -4.97 9.30
N LEU A 43 -0.52 -3.91 9.24
CA LEU A 43 -0.99 -3.24 8.04
C LEU A 43 0.01 -3.43 6.89
N GLU A 44 -0.18 -4.48 6.07
CA GLU A 44 0.67 -4.72 4.91
C GLU A 44 0.39 -3.56 3.97
N LYS A 45 1.39 -2.68 3.81
CA LYS A 45 1.30 -1.62 2.82
C LYS A 45 1.15 -2.31 1.46
N PRO A 46 0.23 -1.85 0.60
CA PRO A 46 0.11 -2.42 -0.73
C PRO A 46 1.47 -2.31 -1.44
N THR A 47 2.01 -3.45 -1.83
CA THR A 47 3.24 -3.54 -2.61
C THR A 47 2.92 -3.42 -4.08
N PHE A 48 3.66 -2.58 -4.79
CA PHE A 48 3.54 -2.46 -6.24
C PHE A 48 4.63 -3.31 -6.89
N GLU A 49 4.26 -4.12 -7.88
CA GLU A 49 5.20 -4.95 -8.63
C GLU A 49 5.76 -4.24 -9.87
N ALA A 50 5.02 -3.26 -10.41
CA ALA A 50 5.38 -2.56 -11.62
C ALA A 50 4.72 -1.18 -11.73
N VAL A 51 5.30 -0.33 -12.57
CA VAL A 51 4.75 0.98 -12.97
C VAL A 51 4.77 1.06 -14.49
N TYR A 52 3.64 1.47 -15.06
CA TYR A 52 3.51 1.76 -16.48
C TYR A 52 3.29 3.25 -16.67
N GLN A 53 4.09 3.88 -17.53
CA GLN A 53 3.96 5.29 -17.85
C GLN A 53 3.59 5.50 -19.31
N PHE A 54 2.60 6.36 -19.52
CA PHE A 54 2.19 6.85 -20.82
C PHE A 54 2.36 8.37 -20.85
N GLY A 55 2.60 8.93 -22.03
CA GLY A 55 2.64 10.38 -22.22
C GLY A 55 3.45 10.80 -23.43
N ASP A 56 4.09 11.96 -23.33
CA ASP A 56 4.88 12.60 -24.37
C ASP A 56 6.38 12.68 -24.01
N SER A 57 7.09 13.62 -24.63
CA SER A 57 8.51 13.87 -24.42
C SER A 57 8.95 14.07 -22.97
N ILE A 58 8.09 14.56 -22.07
CA ILE A 58 8.47 14.82 -20.66
C ILE A 58 8.48 13.53 -19.84
N SER A 59 7.63 12.56 -20.22
CA SER A 59 7.57 11.23 -19.62
C SER A 59 8.48 10.20 -20.31
N ASP A 60 9.08 10.53 -21.44
CA ASP A 60 9.81 9.55 -22.23
C ASP A 60 11.15 9.18 -21.58
N THR A 61 11.32 7.90 -21.27
CA THR A 61 12.54 7.32 -20.70
C THR A 61 13.59 6.96 -21.74
N GLY A 62 13.31 7.16 -23.03
CA GLY A 62 14.30 7.05 -24.11
C GLY A 62 13.78 6.50 -25.43
N ASN A 63 12.46 6.35 -25.61
CA ASN A 63 11.86 5.84 -26.84
C ASN A 63 12.19 6.75 -28.03
N LYS A 64 12.23 8.06 -27.81
CA LYS A 64 12.58 9.05 -28.82
C LYS A 64 14.02 8.88 -29.32
N VAL A 65 14.95 8.48 -28.45
CA VAL A 65 16.34 8.21 -28.85
C VAL A 65 16.43 6.94 -29.70
N ARG A 66 15.64 5.91 -29.39
CA ARG A 66 15.56 4.69 -30.21
C ARG A 66 14.95 4.95 -31.59
N GLN A 67 13.93 5.80 -31.68
CA GLN A 67 13.31 6.18 -32.96
C GLN A 67 14.17 7.16 -33.78
N ILE A 68 14.87 8.08 -33.11
CA ILE A 68 15.65 9.13 -33.76
C ILE A 68 17.07 9.10 -33.19
N PRO A 69 18.03 8.49 -33.92
CA PRO A 69 19.42 8.33 -33.47
C PRO A 69 20.12 9.65 -33.11
N TYR A 70 19.61 10.78 -33.62
CA TYR A 70 20.12 12.11 -33.41
C TYR A 70 19.28 12.96 -32.44
N CYS A 71 18.44 12.33 -31.61
CA CYS A 71 17.67 13.03 -30.58
C CYS A 71 18.59 13.81 -29.63
N LYS A 72 18.16 15.01 -29.22
CA LYS A 72 18.92 15.85 -28.26
C LYS A 72 19.13 15.13 -26.92
N CYS A 73 18.13 14.38 -26.47
CA CYS A 73 18.12 13.69 -25.18
C CYS A 73 19.10 12.51 -25.09
N GLY A 74 19.68 12.08 -26.22
CA GLY A 74 20.75 11.07 -26.25
C GLY A 74 22.16 11.65 -26.14
N ARG A 75 22.31 12.93 -25.77
CA ARG A 75 23.60 13.65 -25.73
C ARG A 75 23.69 14.53 -24.49
N PRO A 76 24.89 15.01 -24.10
CA PRO A 76 25.02 16.07 -23.10
C PRO A 76 24.17 17.31 -23.47
N PRO A 77 23.58 18.01 -22.49
CA PRO A 77 23.79 17.85 -21.05
C PRO A 77 22.89 16.78 -20.39
N TYR A 78 22.09 16.02 -21.14
CA TYR A 78 21.11 15.12 -20.54
C TYR A 78 21.76 13.96 -19.77
N GLY A 79 21.25 13.70 -18.57
CA GLY A 79 21.72 12.69 -17.62
C GLY A 79 23.05 12.97 -16.91
N GLN A 80 23.68 14.14 -17.05
CA GLN A 80 24.99 14.38 -16.45
C GLN A 80 24.95 14.48 -14.91
N THR A 81 23.91 15.10 -14.36
CA THR A 81 23.78 15.33 -12.92
C THR A 81 23.51 14.03 -12.14
N PHE A 82 22.65 13.14 -12.64
CA PHE A 82 22.24 11.93 -11.90
C PHE A 82 22.86 10.62 -12.42
N PHE A 83 22.74 10.36 -13.73
CA PHE A 83 23.21 9.11 -14.32
C PHE A 83 24.68 9.17 -14.75
N HIS A 84 25.23 10.39 -14.86
CA HIS A 84 26.57 10.69 -15.37
C HIS A 84 26.80 10.25 -16.83
N HIS A 85 25.73 9.97 -17.57
CA HIS A 85 25.73 9.70 -19.00
C HIS A 85 24.32 9.92 -19.59
N PRO A 86 24.19 10.17 -20.90
CA PRO A 86 22.87 10.28 -21.53
C PRO A 86 22.15 8.94 -21.52
N THR A 87 20.96 8.89 -20.89
CA THR A 87 20.10 7.69 -20.85
C THR A 87 18.97 7.74 -21.88
N GLY A 88 18.79 8.88 -22.55
CA GLY A 88 17.64 9.16 -23.41
C GLY A 88 16.46 9.85 -22.71
N ARG A 89 16.52 10.02 -21.39
CA ARG A 89 15.61 10.90 -20.64
C ARG A 89 15.89 12.35 -21.03
N CYS A 90 14.86 13.12 -21.38
CA CYS A 90 15.01 14.54 -21.73
C CYS A 90 15.16 15.45 -20.48
N SER A 91 15.97 15.02 -19.52
CA SER A 91 16.35 15.73 -18.28
C SER A 91 17.85 15.56 -18.01
N ASP A 92 18.48 16.50 -17.30
CA ASP A 92 19.85 16.34 -16.79
C ASP A 92 19.92 15.36 -15.59
N GLY A 93 18.76 15.00 -15.05
CA GLY A 93 18.64 13.99 -13.99
C GLY A 93 17.42 13.10 -14.17
N LEU A 94 16.66 12.98 -13.09
CA LEU A 94 15.49 12.13 -13.02
C LEU A 94 14.27 12.76 -13.69
N LEU A 95 13.40 11.91 -14.25
CA LEU A 95 12.02 12.26 -14.60
C LEU A 95 11.10 12.04 -13.40
N ILE A 96 9.88 12.59 -13.44
CA ILE A 96 8.88 12.39 -12.37
C ILE A 96 8.64 10.90 -12.05
N ILE A 97 8.70 10.05 -13.08
CA ILE A 97 8.50 8.60 -12.93
C ILE A 97 9.61 7.91 -12.16
N ASP A 98 10.83 8.43 -12.23
CA ASP A 98 11.96 7.84 -11.52
C ASP A 98 11.83 8.09 -10.02
N PHE A 99 11.23 9.22 -9.60
CA PHE A 99 10.89 9.45 -8.19
C PHE A 99 9.82 8.48 -7.69
N PHE A 100 8.83 8.14 -8.51
CA PHE A 100 7.86 7.10 -8.17
C PHE A 100 8.52 5.72 -8.07
N ALA A 101 9.39 5.38 -9.02
CA ALA A 101 10.15 4.12 -8.97
C ALA A 101 10.98 4.03 -7.68
N GLN A 102 11.68 5.09 -7.26
CA GLN A 102 12.40 5.13 -5.99
C GLN A 102 11.47 4.96 -4.79
N ALA A 103 10.37 5.71 -4.75
CA ALA A 103 9.42 5.66 -3.64
C ALA A 103 8.75 4.28 -3.49
N LEU A 104 8.58 3.57 -4.60
CA LEU A 104 8.00 2.23 -4.66
C LEU A 104 9.05 1.11 -4.58
N ASN A 105 10.33 1.45 -4.48
CA ASN A 105 11.45 0.49 -4.52
C ASN A 105 11.43 -0.42 -5.75
N LEU A 106 11.12 0.17 -6.91
CA LEU A 106 11.11 -0.46 -8.23
C LEU A 106 12.30 0.01 -9.08
N PRO A 107 12.75 -0.78 -10.06
CA PRO A 107 13.75 -0.33 -11.01
C PRO A 107 13.25 0.86 -11.83
N PHE A 108 14.18 1.67 -12.35
CA PHE A 108 13.82 2.72 -13.31
C PHE A 108 13.26 2.13 -14.59
N LEU A 109 12.32 2.85 -15.20
CA LEU A 109 11.69 2.41 -16.43
C LEU A 109 12.67 2.51 -17.60
N ASP A 110 12.77 1.43 -18.36
CA ASP A 110 13.42 1.39 -19.65
C ASP A 110 12.49 1.91 -20.75
N PRO A 111 13.01 2.32 -21.92
CA PRO A 111 12.18 2.55 -23.09
C PRO A 111 11.52 1.23 -23.52
N TYR A 112 10.30 1.31 -24.02
CA TYR A 112 9.50 0.14 -24.40
C TYR A 112 9.66 -0.27 -25.88
N LEU A 113 10.15 0.64 -26.73
CA LEU A 113 10.40 0.34 -28.15
C LEU A 113 11.75 -0.33 -28.32
N ASP A 114 11.87 -1.44 -29.04
CA ASP A 114 13.17 -2.06 -29.34
C ASP A 114 13.86 -1.41 -30.55
#